data_AF-N2A2N2-F1
#
_entry.id   AF-N2A2N2-F1
#
_cell.length_a   1.000
_cell.length_b   1.000
_cell.length_c   1.000
_cell.angle_alpha   90.00
_cell.angle_beta   90.00
_cell.angle_gamma   90.00
#
_symmetry.space_group_name_H-M   'P 1'
#
loop_
_entity.id
_entity.type
_entity.pdbx_description
1 polymer ?
#
loop_
_entity_poly.entity_id
_entity_poly.type
_entity_poly.pdbx_seq_one_letter_code
_entity_poly.pdbx_strand_id
1 'polypeptide(L)'
;MKKVQPKLIVAVGNTALERLLGPGYKISEEHGKVISNTPILQLNQNKDGYEWSNEKYTIFPQYHPAAVFYNRKLAEDIARDWQVIGPYLKEKNYE
;
A
#
# COMPACT_ATOMS: atom_id res chain seq x y z
N MET A 1 -9.27 8.92 2.32
CA MET A 1 -9.72 8.23 1.09
C MET A 1 -10.75 9.05 0.33
N LYS A 2 -11.98 9.20 0.83
CA LYS A 2 -13.07 9.91 0.12
C LYS A 2 -12.77 11.34 -0.36
N LYS A 3 -11.97 12.12 0.38
CA LYS A 3 -11.61 13.50 0.01
C LYS A 3 -10.39 13.63 -0.91
N VAL A 4 -9.42 12.72 -0.79
CA VAL A 4 -8.12 12.81 -1.50
C VAL A 4 -8.17 12.03 -2.81
N GLN A 5 -8.94 10.94 -2.87
CA GLN A 5 -9.07 10.07 -4.04
C GLN A 5 -7.71 9.76 -4.69
N PRO A 6 -6.76 9.18 -3.94
CA PRO A 6 -5.40 9.02 -4.42
C PRO A 6 -5.34 8.03 -5.59
N LYS A 7 -4.51 8.35 -6.58
CA LYS A 7 -4.18 7.46 -7.71
C LYS A 7 -3.46 6.17 -7.24
N LEU A 8 -2.64 6.30 -6.20
CA LEU A 8 -1.85 5.22 -5.61
C LEU A 8 -1.74 5.41 -4.08
N ILE A 9 -1.85 4.34 -3.32
CA ILE A 9 -1.59 4.33 -1.87
C ILE A 9 -0.35 3.49 -1.61
N VAL A 10 0.67 4.06 -0.97
CA VAL A 10 1.82 3.28 -0.49
C VAL A 10 1.55 2.81 0.93
N ALA A 11 1.40 1.51 1.13
CA ALA A 11 1.14 0.90 2.43
C ALA A 11 2.46 0.48 3.09
N VAL A 12 2.86 1.21 4.12
CA VAL A 12 4.19 1.11 4.71
C VAL A 12 4.17 0.19 5.94
N GLY A 13 4.72 -1.02 5.79
CA GLY A 13 4.76 -2.06 6.82
C GLY A 13 3.47 -2.90 6.95
N ASN A 14 3.54 -3.99 7.72
CA ASN A 14 2.42 -4.93 7.91
C ASN A 14 1.17 -4.24 8.46
N THR A 15 1.31 -3.40 9.48
CA THR A 15 0.16 -2.74 10.13
C THR A 15 -0.65 -1.91 9.13
N ALA A 16 0.01 -1.13 8.27
CA ALA A 16 -0.68 -0.33 7.27
C ALA A 16 -1.33 -1.21 6.18
N LEU A 17 -0.63 -2.27 5.75
CA LEU A 17 -1.12 -3.21 4.75
C LEU A 17 -2.36 -3.97 5.24
N GLU A 18 -2.27 -4.61 6.40
CA GLU A 18 -3.39 -5.35 7.01
C GLU A 18 -4.55 -4.41 7.35
N ARG A 19 -4.28 -3.18 7.78
CA ARG A 19 -5.34 -2.20 8.03
C ARG A 19 -6.14 -1.91 6.76
N LEU A 20 -5.50 -1.90 5.58
CA LEU A 20 -6.18 -1.64 4.31
C LEU A 20 -6.81 -2.89 3.70
N LEU A 21 -6.11 -4.04 3.74
CA LEU A 21 -6.48 -5.24 2.99
C LEU A 21 -6.97 -6.40 3.87
N GLY A 22 -7.07 -6.19 5.17
CA GLY A 22 -7.46 -7.23 6.13
C GLY A 22 -6.31 -8.21 6.43
N PRO A 23 -6.59 -9.22 7.27
CA PRO A 23 -5.60 -10.22 7.64
C PRO A 23 -5.21 -11.10 6.44
N GLY A 24 -4.00 -11.65 6.47
CA GLY A 24 -3.50 -12.61 5.47
C GLY A 24 -2.49 -12.03 4.48
N TYR A 25 -2.39 -10.70 4.38
CA TYR A 25 -1.33 -10.04 3.62
C TYR A 25 -0.09 -9.81 4.48
N LYS A 26 1.08 -10.15 3.96
CA LYS A 26 2.36 -9.92 4.64
C LYS A 26 3.29 -9.08 3.79
N ILE A 27 3.92 -8.10 4.41
CA ILE A 27 4.84 -7.20 3.74
C ILE A 27 6.03 -7.94 3.13
N SER A 28 6.50 -9.02 3.78
CA SER A 28 7.58 -9.85 3.28
C SER A 28 7.27 -10.60 1.98
N GLU A 29 5.98 -10.79 1.69
CA GLU A 29 5.52 -11.51 0.50
C GLU A 29 5.04 -10.52 -0.59
N GLU A 30 4.58 -9.33 -0.19
CA GLU A 30 3.87 -8.40 -1.08
C GLU A 30 4.64 -7.11 -1.42
N HIS A 31 5.75 -6.81 -0.76
CA HIS A 31 6.52 -5.59 -1.05
C HIS A 31 6.96 -5.54 -2.53
N GLY A 32 7.02 -4.33 -3.08
CA GLY A 32 7.46 -4.12 -4.47
C GLY A 32 6.42 -4.49 -5.54
N LYS A 33 5.26 -5.05 -5.16
CA LYS A 33 4.19 -5.46 -6.08
C LYS A 33 3.07 -4.43 -6.11
N VAL A 34 2.50 -4.21 -7.30
CA VAL A 34 1.31 -3.38 -7.44
C VAL A 34 0.05 -4.23 -7.27
N ILE A 35 -0.77 -3.90 -6.27
CA ILE A 35 -2.08 -4.51 -6.05
C ILE A 35 -3.13 -3.54 -6.58
N SER A 36 -3.57 -3.73 -7.81
CA SER A 36 -4.53 -2.86 -8.49
C SER A 36 -5.98 -3.32 -8.33
N ASN A 37 -6.93 -2.39 -8.49
CA ASN A 37 -8.36 -2.67 -8.57
C ASN A 37 -8.93 -3.42 -7.34
N THR A 38 -8.42 -3.11 -6.15
CA THR A 38 -8.80 -3.78 -4.90
C THR A 38 -9.63 -2.85 -4.00
N PRO A 39 -10.68 -3.33 -3.32
CA PRO A 39 -11.33 -2.54 -2.28
C PRO A 39 -10.40 -2.44 -1.06
N ILE A 40 -10.66 -1.47 -0.19
CA ILE A 40 -9.95 -1.33 1.09
C ILE A 40 -10.94 -1.26 2.24
N LEU A 41 -10.48 -1.65 3.43
CA LEU A 41 -11.21 -1.42 4.67
C LEU A 41 -11.18 0.08 5.00
N GLN A 42 -12.34 0.73 4.97
CA GLN A 42 -12.53 2.11 5.38
C GLN A 42 -13.25 2.19 6.71
N LEU A 43 -13.02 3.27 7.47
CA LEU A 43 -13.76 3.53 8.70
C LEU A 43 -15.25 3.66 8.36
N ASN A 44 -16.08 2.88 9.04
CA ASN A 44 -17.53 2.94 8.87
C ASN A 44 -18.09 4.27 9.39
N GLN A 45 -19.36 4.55 9.10
CA GLN A 45 -19.99 5.82 9.48
C GLN A 45 -20.08 6.01 11.01
N ASN A 46 -20.29 4.91 11.73
CA ASN A 46 -20.40 4.89 13.19
C ASN A 46 -19.05 5.08 13.90
N LYS A 47 -17.93 5.01 13.16
CA LYS A 47 -16.55 5.14 13.65
C LYS A 47 -16.13 4.10 14.69
N ASP A 48 -16.79 2.95 14.71
CA ASP A 48 -16.55 1.84 15.64
C ASP A 48 -16.01 0.59 14.94
N GLY A 49 -15.86 0.62 13.62
CA GLY A 49 -15.39 -0.52 12.84
C GLY A 49 -14.99 -0.17 11.42
N TYR A 50 -14.70 -1.22 10.65
CA TYR A 50 -14.25 -1.11 9.27
C TYR A 50 -15.17 -1.87 8.33
N GLU A 51 -15.45 -1.27 7.18
CA GLU A 51 -16.23 -1.86 6.10
C GLU A 51 -15.44 -1.78 4.79
N TRP A 52 -15.69 -2.69 3.87
CA TRP A 52 -15.07 -2.65 2.55
C TRP A 52 -15.58 -1.45 1.73
N SER A 53 -14.68 -0.79 1.01
CA SER A 53 -15.03 0.26 0.07
C SER A 53 -15.70 -0.31 -1.19
N ASN A 54 -16.65 0.45 -1.73
CA ASN A 54 -17.18 0.20 -3.07
C ASN A 54 -16.16 0.63 -4.14
N GLU A 55 -15.46 1.73 -3.88
CA GLU A 55 -14.39 2.22 -4.73
C GLU A 55 -13.20 1.27 -4.69
N LYS A 56 -12.51 1.19 -5.83
CA LYS A 56 -11.31 0.38 -6.01
C LYS A 56 -10.09 1.27 -6.01
N TYR A 57 -9.03 0.79 -5.39
CA TYR A 57 -7.78 1.50 -5.20
C TYR A 57 -6.61 0.68 -5.75
N THR A 58 -5.49 1.38 -5.94
CA THR A 58 -4.20 0.77 -6.21
C THR A 58 -3.34 0.91 -4.97
N ILE A 59 -2.83 -0.22 -4.48
CA ILE A 59 -1.99 -0.30 -3.29
C ILE A 59 -0.60 -0.76 -3.70
N PHE A 60 0.43 -0.11 -3.16
CA PHE A 60 1.82 -0.53 -3.29
C PHE A 60 2.38 -0.81 -1.88
N PRO A 61 2.50 -2.08 -1.48
CA PRO A 61 3.11 -2.44 -0.21
C PRO A 61 4.61 -2.13 -0.24
N GLN A 62 5.11 -1.54 0.84
CA GLN A 62 6.51 -1.19 1.00
C GLN A 62 6.97 -1.48 2.44
N TYR A 63 8.20 -1.94 2.63
CA TYR A 63 8.77 -2.08 3.97
C TYR A 63 8.76 -0.75 4.72
N HIS A 64 8.56 -0.80 6.03
CA HIS A 64 8.64 0.41 6.85
C HIS A 64 10.07 0.98 6.84
N PRO A 65 10.28 2.29 6.59
CA PRO A 65 11.62 2.87 6.53
C PRO A 65 12.47 2.57 7.77
N ALA A 66 11.87 2.56 8.96
CA ALA A 66 12.56 2.22 10.20
C ALA A 66 13.06 0.76 10.27
N ALA A 67 12.60 -0.15 9.42
CA ALA A 67 13.06 -1.54 9.41
C ALA A 67 14.56 -1.67 9.06
N VAL A 68 15.12 -0.67 8.35
CA VAL A 68 16.56 -0.63 8.03
C VAL A 68 17.45 -0.53 9.27
N PHE A 69 16.93 -0.04 10.40
CA PHE A 69 17.67 0.01 11.66
C PHE A 69 17.94 -1.39 12.24
N TYR A 70 17.07 -2.36 11.92
CA TYR A 70 17.18 -3.74 12.40
C TYR A 70 17.74 -4.68 11.34
N ASN A 71 17.45 -4.41 10.06
CA ASN A 71 17.99 -5.16 8.93
C ASN A 71 18.40 -4.20 7.81
N ARG A 72 19.68 -3.82 7.81
CA ARG A 72 20.25 -2.86 6.85
C ARG A 72 20.11 -3.30 5.38
N LYS A 73 20.04 -4.62 5.11
CA LYS A 73 19.87 -5.14 3.74
C LYS A 73 18.55 -4.67 3.10
N LEU A 74 17.53 -4.39 3.91
CA LEU A 74 16.24 -3.88 3.43
C LEU A 74 16.33 -2.50 2.78
N ALA A 75 17.40 -1.73 3.01
CA ALA A 75 17.57 -0.44 2.35
C ALA A 75 17.63 -0.59 0.81
N GLU A 76 18.27 -1.65 0.32
CA GLU A 76 18.37 -1.94 -1.11
C GLU A 76 17.02 -2.36 -1.69
N ASP A 77 16.27 -3.20 -0.97
CA ASP A 77 14.93 -3.63 -1.37
C ASP A 77 13.97 -2.44 -1.41
N ILE A 78 13.96 -1.59 -0.37
CA ILE A 78 13.15 -0.37 -0.33
C ILE A 78 13.46 0.53 -1.52
N ALA A 79 14.75 0.77 -1.79
CA ALA A 79 15.16 1.61 -2.91
C ALA A 79 14.71 1.03 -4.26
N ARG A 80 14.85 -0.29 -4.45
CA ARG A 80 14.43 -1.01 -5.66
C ARG A 80 12.92 -0.91 -5.87
N ASP A 81 12.15 -1.13 -4.81
CA ASP A 81 10.69 -1.07 -4.84
C ASP A 81 10.19 0.32 -5.25
N TRP A 82 10.81 1.40 -4.74
CA TRP A 82 10.46 2.75 -5.14
C TRP A 82 10.63 3.02 -6.65
N GLN A 83 11.56 2.33 -7.32
CA GLN A 83 11.75 2.47 -8.77
C GLN A 83 10.61 1.88 -9.59
N VAL A 84 9.75 1.04 -9.00
CA VAL A 84 8.58 0.44 -9.70
C VAL A 84 7.47 1.48 -9.93
N ILE A 85 7.32 2.43 -9.01
CA ILE A 85 6.16 3.34 -8.99
C ILE A 85 6.18 4.31 -10.19
N GLY A 86 7.33 4.88 -10.51
CA GLY A 86 7.45 5.88 -11.59
C GLY A 86 6.97 5.34 -12.95
N PRO A 87 7.53 4.22 -13.44
CA PRO A 87 7.07 3.55 -14.66
C PRO A 87 5.58 3.18 -14.61
N TYR A 88 5.12 2.63 -13.48
CA TYR A 88 3.71 2.25 -13.31
C TYR A 88 2.75 3.44 -13.48
N LEU A 89 3.05 4.58 -12.87
CA LEU A 89 2.19 5.76 -12.98
C LEU A 89 2.15 6.33 -14.41
N LYS A 90 3.28 6.28 -15.13
CA LYS A 90 3.35 6.70 -16.53
C LYS A 90 2.51 5.80 -17.44
N GLU A 91 2.58 4.48 -17.28
CA GLU A 91 1.79 3.52 -18.06
C GLU A 91 0.28 3.76 -17.90
N LYS A 92 -0.14 4.16 -16.70
CA LYS A 92 -1.55 4.46 -16.41
C LYS A 92 -2.02 5.84 -16.88
N ASN A 93 -1.20 6.57 -17.65
CA ASN A 93 -1.48 7.91 -18.17
C ASN A 93 -1.89 8.91 -17.06
N TYR A 94 -1.31 8.76 -15.87
CA TYR A 94 -1.49 9.72 -14.80
C TYR A 94 -0.54 10.90 -14.98
N GLU A 95 -0.80 11.75 -15.96
CA GLU A 95 -0.20 13.09 -16.04
C GLU A 95 -0.80 14.04 -15.00
#